data_AF-A0A2N2JV36-F1
#
_entry.id   AF-A0A2N2JV36-F1
#
_cell.length_a   1.000
_cell.length_b   1.000
_cell.length_c   1.000
_cell.angle_alpha   90.00
_cell.angle_beta   90.00
_cell.angle_gamma   90.00
#
_symmetry.space_group_name_H-M   'P 1'
#
loop_
_entity.id
_entity.type
_entity.pdbx_description
1 polymer ?
#
loop_
_entity_poly.entity_id
_entity_poly.type
_entity_poly.pdbx_seq_one_letter_code
_entity_poly.pdbx_strand_id
1 'polypeptide(L)' 'RVRLNARNLLCFWATAEIGMKQSQLAGTFGLTQPAISIAVKKGEDLTREHSYSLEE' A
#
# COMPACT_ATOMS: atom_id res chain seq x y z
N ARG A 1 10.46 -13.62 2.55
CA ARG A 1 9.40 -13.09 1.66
C ARG A 1 8.49 -12.02 2.31
N VAL A 2 8.69 -11.66 3.58
CA VAL A 2 7.78 -10.78 4.37
C VAL A 2 7.80 -9.29 3.97
N ARG A 3 8.91 -8.79 3.41
CA ARG A 3 9.12 -7.36 3.11
C ARG A 3 8.22 -6.81 1.99
N LEU A 4 7.70 -7.66 1.10
CA LEU A 4 6.85 -7.22 -0.03
C LEU A 4 5.39 -7.00 0.40
N ASN A 5 4.89 -7.79 1.35
CA ASN A 5 3.50 -7.69 1.81
C ASN A 5 3.28 -6.48 2.72
N ALA A 6 4.21 -6.20 3.64
CA ALA A 6 4.12 -5.05 4.54
C ALA A 6 4.07 -3.71 3.78
N ARG A 7 4.90 -3.54 2.76
CA ARG A 7 4.90 -2.32 1.93
C ARG A 7 3.59 -2.17 1.15
N ASN A 8 3.06 -3.27 0.62
CA ASN A 8 1.81 -3.23 -0.16
C ASN A 8 0.62 -2.83 0.72
N LEU A 9 0.51 -3.42 1.92
CA LEU A 9 -0.51 -3.07 2.91
C LEU A 9 -0.38 -1.61 3.34
N LEU A 10 0.83 -1.14 3.66
CA LEU A 10 1.06 0.27 4.00
C LEU A 10 0.65 1.19 2.85
N CYS A 11 1.06 0.91 1.62
CA CYS A 11 0.68 1.73 0.47
C CYS A 11 -0.84 1.76 0.30
N PHE A 12 -1.52 0.62 0.45
CA PHE A 12 -2.98 0.55 0.39
C PHE A 12 -3.63 1.45 1.44
N TRP A 13 -3.34 1.25 2.73
CA TRP A 13 -3.95 2.04 3.81
C TRP A 13 -3.59 3.52 3.75
N ALA A 14 -2.33 3.86 3.44
CA ALA A 14 -1.92 5.25 3.27
C ALA A 14 -2.72 5.98 2.18
N THR A 15 -3.13 5.27 1.13
CA THR A 15 -3.95 5.84 0.05
C THR A 15 -5.44 5.77 0.31
N ALA A 16 -5.95 4.65 0.83
CA ALA A 16 -7.38 4.39 0.99
C ALA A 16 -7.96 5.01 2.26
N GLU A 17 -7.23 4.91 3.38
CA GLU A 17 -7.71 5.36 4.70
C GLU A 17 -7.21 6.78 5.01
N ILE A 18 -5.93 7.05 4.74
CA ILE A 18 -5.30 8.34 5.09
C ILE A 18 -5.42 9.37 3.96
N GLY A 19 -5.73 8.93 2.73
CA GLY A 19 -5.92 9.82 1.57
C GLY A 19 -4.62 10.39 0.97
N MET A 20 -3.46 9.79 1.25
CA MET A 20 -2.20 10.22 0.66
C MET A 20 -2.18 9.99 -0.86
N LYS A 21 -1.54 10.89 -1.61
CA LYS A 21 -1.36 10.69 -3.05
C LYS A 21 -0.26 9.66 -3.30
N GLN A 22 -0.48 8.77 -4.27
CA GLN A 22 0.52 7.77 -4.68
C GLN A 22 1.84 8.39 -5.15
N SER A 23 1.82 9.61 -5.71
CA SER A 23 3.05 10.34 -6.08
C SER A 23 3.87 10.79 -4.87
N GLN A 24 3.23 11.14 -3.75
CA GLN A 24 3.93 11.46 -2.51
C GLN A 24 4.62 10.21 -1.95
N LEU A 25 3.89 9.08 -1.91
CA LEU A 25 4.46 7.79 -1.49
C LEU A 25 5.61 7.34 -2.41
N ALA A 26 5.50 7.58 -3.71
CA ALA A 26 6.57 7.29 -4.66
C ALA A 26 7.86 8.03 -4.31
N GLY A 27 7.74 9.33 -3.98
CA GLY A 27 8.85 10.14 -3.47
C GLY A 27 9.43 9.59 -2.16
N THR A 28 8.58 9.29 -1.18
CA THR A 28 9.00 8.74 0.13
C THR A 28 9.75 7.42 0.00
N PHE A 29 9.32 6.55 -0.90
CA PHE A 29 9.93 5.23 -1.10
C PHE A 29 11.07 5.21 -2.14
N GLY A 30 11.34 6.32 -2.82
CA GLY A 30 12.29 6.35 -3.94
C GLY A 30 11.87 5.42 -5.10
N LEU A 31 10.57 5.28 -5.32
CA LEU A 31 9.98 4.42 -6.36
C LEU A 31 9.23 5.25 -7.40
N THR A 32 8.83 4.60 -8.48
CA THR A 32 7.94 5.22 -9.47
C THR A 32 6.49 5.15 -9.00
N GLN A 33 5.66 6.12 -9.40
CA GLN A 33 4.22 6.09 -9.11
C GLN A 33 3.53 4.79 -9.61
N PRO A 34 3.83 4.24 -10.80
CA PRO A 34 3.30 2.94 -11.21
C PRO A 34 3.67 1.79 -10.27
N ALA A 35 4.88 1.79 -9.71
CA ALA A 35 5.28 0.77 -8.73
C ALA A 35 4.47 0.88 -7.43
N ILE A 36 4.11 2.10 -7.01
CA ILE A 36 3.20 2.33 -5.89
C ILE A 36 1.79 1.87 -6.22
N SER A 37 1.29 2.15 -7.43
CA SER A 37 -0.03 1.70 -7.88
C SER A 37 -0.17 0.16 -7.81
N ILE A 38 0.85 -0.57 -8.26
CA ILE A 38 0.89 -2.04 -8.15
C ILE A 38 0.90 -2.47 -6.66
N ALA A 39 1.64 -1.77 -5.81
CA ALA A 39 1.71 -2.08 -4.39
C ALA A 39 0.36 -1.86 -3.68
N VAL A 40 -0.35 -0.77 -3.99
CA VAL A 40 -1.70 -0.48 -3.48
C VAL A 40 -2.67 -1.59 -3.85
N LYS A 41 -2.70 -1.98 -5.14
CA LYS A 41 -3.60 -3.05 -5.60
C LYS A 41 -3.33 -4.39 -4.91
N LYS A 42 -2.04 -4.76 -4.80
CA LYS A 42 -1.66 -5.98 -4.07
C LYS A 42 -1.96 -5.89 -2.57
N GLY A 43 -1.88 -4.69 -1.99
CA GLY A 43 -2.23 -4.45 -0.60
C GLY A 43 -3.72 -4.68 -0.38
N GLU A 44 -4.56 -4.09 -1.23
CA GLU A 44 -6.01 -4.29 -1.23
C GLU A 44 -6.39 -5.77 -1.36
N ASP A 45 -5.76 -6.50 -2.27
CA ASP A 45 -5.97 -7.94 -2.45
C ASP A 45 -5.61 -8.72 -1.19
N LEU A 46 -4.49 -8.40 -0.53
CA LEU A 46 -4.06 -9.03 0.73
C LEU A 46 -5.02 -8.72 1.88
N THR A 47 -5.51 -7.48 1.96
CA THR A 47 -6.50 -7.04 2.95
C THR A 47 -7.79 -7.87 2.81
N ARG A 48 -8.25 -8.08 1.56
CA ARG A 48 -9.41 -8.93 1.25
C ARG A 48 -9.17 -10.40 1.56
N GLU A 49 -8.04 -10.96 1.15
CA GLU A 49 -7.73 -12.38 1.30
C GLU A 49 -7.61 -12.80 2.77
N HIS A 50 -6.99 -11.95 3.60
CA HIS A 50 -6.68 -12.28 4.99
C HIS A 50 -7.57 -11.57 6.00
N SER A 51 -8.57 -10.79 5.55
CA SER A 51 -9.43 -9.97 6.41
C SER A 51 -8.63 -9.08 7.36
N TYR A 52 -7.51 -8.53 6.90
CA TYR A 52 -6.73 -7.59 7.69
C TYR A 52 -7.49 -6.26 7.78
N SER A 53 -7.61 -5.72 8.97
CA SER A 53 -8.08 -4.37 9.24
C SER A 53 -6.90 -3.52 9.70
N LEU A 54 -6.82 -2.27 9.25
CA LEU A 54 -6.06 -1.26 9.97
C LEU A 54 -6.94 -0.83 11.15
N GLU A 55 -6.86 -1.55 12.26
CA GLU A 55 -7.68 -1.30 13.45
C GLU A 55 -7.23 -0.02 14.20
N GLU A 56 -8.05 0.37 15.19
CA GLU A 56 -7.61 1.17 16.35
C GLU A 56 -6.44 0.51 17.11
#